data_AF-A0A563BFI3-F1
#
_entry.id   AF-A0A563BFI3-F1
#
_cell.length_a   1.000
_cell.length_b   1.000
_cell.length_c   1.000
_cell.angle_alpha   90.00
_cell.angle_beta   90.00
_cell.angle_gamma   90.00
#
_symmetry.space_group_name_H-M   'P 1'
#
loop_
_entity.id
_entity.type
_entity.pdbx_description
1 polymer ?
#
loop_
_entity_poly.entity_id
_entity_poly.type
_entity_poly.pdbx_seq_one_letter_code
_entity_poly.pdbx_strand_id
1 'polypeptide(L)'
;MLNQEDQSPLLQSKDWQKLQNDLGETTFFEETSKFKFLAIKKKIPFGYYLYLPYGPYLNPSATSEDAKACFKKLISLAKNESAIFIRIEPQKFTNNSPIQM
;
A
#
# COMPACT_ATOMS: atom_id res chain seq x y z
N MET A 1 -24.98 4.47 6.67
CA MET A 1 -23.71 4.15 5.98
C MET A 1 -22.86 3.39 6.98
N LEU A 2 -22.42 2.18 6.65
CA LEU A 2 -21.53 1.40 7.53
C LEU A 2 -20.24 2.19 7.76
N ASN A 3 -19.83 2.35 9.02
CA ASN A 3 -18.60 3.04 9.40
C ASN A 3 -17.40 2.49 8.62
N GLN A 4 -16.87 3.28 7.68
CA GLN A 4 -15.74 2.93 6.81
C GLN A 4 -14.39 3.05 7.51
N GLU A 5 -14.34 3.45 8.79
CA GLU A 5 -13.12 3.99 9.42
C GLU A 5 -12.00 2.97 9.67
N ASP A 6 -12.32 1.67 9.67
CA ASP A 6 -11.36 0.59 9.97
C ASP A 6 -11.33 -0.53 8.91
N GLN A 7 -12.07 -0.38 7.82
CA GLN A 7 -12.06 -1.37 6.75
C GLN A 7 -10.87 -1.13 5.83
N SER A 8 -10.25 -2.23 5.41
CA SER A 8 -9.29 -2.16 4.32
C SER A 8 -9.90 -1.47 3.10
N PRO A 9 -9.16 -0.59 2.41
CA PRO A 9 -9.61 -0.04 1.15
C PRO A 9 -9.75 -1.15 0.11
N LEU A 10 -10.78 -1.03 -0.74
CA LEU A 10 -10.98 -1.87 -1.93
C LEU A 10 -9.71 -1.91 -2.78
N LEU A 11 -9.01 -0.78 -2.87
CA LEU A 11 -7.78 -0.58 -3.65
C LEU A 11 -6.58 -1.39 -3.13
N GLN A 12 -6.72 -2.05 -1.99
CA GLN A 12 -5.74 -2.98 -1.40
C GLN A 12 -6.32 -4.41 -1.30
N SER A 13 -7.17 -4.80 -2.25
CA SER A 13 -7.79 -6.13 -2.35
C SER A 13 -7.34 -6.92 -3.58
N LYS A 14 -7.56 -8.25 -3.58
CA LYS A 14 -7.32 -9.11 -4.74
C LYS A 14 -8.28 -8.85 -5.90
N ASP A 15 -9.51 -8.40 -5.63
CA ASP A 15 -10.45 -8.04 -6.71
C ASP A 15 -9.95 -6.82 -7.47
N TRP A 16 -9.43 -5.82 -6.75
CA TRP A 16 -8.78 -4.68 -7.38
C TRP A 16 -7.49 -5.08 -8.11
N GLN A 17 -6.68 -5.97 -7.51
CA GLN A 17 -5.51 -6.53 -8.19
C GLN A 17 -5.90 -7.18 -9.53
N LYS A 18 -6.95 -8.00 -9.54
CA LYS A 18 -7.45 -8.66 -10.74
C LYS A 18 -7.82 -7.63 -11.81
N LEU A 19 -8.60 -6.61 -11.44
CA LEU A 19 -8.97 -5.54 -12.38
C LEU A 19 -7.73 -4.83 -12.96
N GLN A 20 -6.74 -4.50 -12.14
CA GLN A 20 -5.51 -3.86 -12.61
C GLN A 20 -4.72 -4.76 -13.59
N ASN A 21 -4.63 -6.06 -13.29
CA ASN A 21 -4.01 -7.02 -14.20
C ASN A 21 -4.80 -7.17 -15.51
N ASP A 22 -6.13 -7.19 -15.46
CA ASP A 22 -7.00 -7.22 -16.64
C ASP A 22 -6.80 -5.96 -17.52
N LEU A 23 -6.45 -4.83 -16.91
CA LEU A 23 -6.09 -3.58 -17.58
C LEU A 23 -4.63 -3.53 -18.07
N GLY A 24 -3.85 -4.60 -17.87
CA GLY A 24 -2.47 -4.72 -18.33
C GLY A 24 -1.42 -4.14 -17.38
N GLU A 25 -1.80 -3.76 -16.16
CA GLU A 25 -0.83 -3.34 -15.15
C GLU A 25 -0.06 -4.53 -14.57
N THR A 26 1.19 -4.30 -14.20
CA THR A 26 1.95 -5.26 -13.39
C THR A 26 1.72 -4.95 -11.91
N THR A 27 1.26 -5.94 -11.15
CA THR A 27 0.90 -5.76 -9.73
C THR A 27 1.59 -6.76 -8.81
N PHE A 28 1.78 -6.35 -7.56
CA PHE A 28 2.36 -7.15 -6.49
C PHE A 28 1.46 -7.03 -5.25
N PHE A 29 0.94 -8.16 -4.80
CA PHE A 29 0.05 -8.24 -3.65
C PHE A 29 0.70 -9.03 -2.53
N GLU A 30 0.62 -8.49 -1.32
CA GLU A 30 1.02 -9.20 -0.11
C GLU A 30 -0.02 -9.00 0.98
N GLU A 31 -0.34 -10.07 1.70
CA GLU A 31 -1.29 -10.05 2.80
C GLU A 31 -0.79 -10.94 3.94
N THR A 32 -0.84 -10.37 5.14
CA THR A 32 -0.52 -11.03 6.41
C THR A 32 -1.64 -10.72 7.40
N SER A 33 -1.58 -11.28 8.61
CA SER A 33 -2.53 -10.92 9.68
C SER A 33 -2.37 -9.46 10.16
N LYS A 34 -1.23 -8.81 9.88
CA LYS A 34 -0.86 -7.50 10.43
C LYS A 34 -0.92 -6.37 9.41
N PHE A 35 -0.58 -6.64 8.18
CA PHE A 35 -0.64 -5.66 7.11
C PHE A 35 -0.97 -6.35 5.79
N LYS A 36 -1.39 -5.52 4.84
CA LYS A 36 -1.43 -5.92 3.44
C LYS A 36 -1.12 -4.73 2.55
N PHE A 37 -0.62 -5.04 1.36
CA PHE A 37 -0.45 -4.05 0.32
C PHE A 37 -0.74 -4.61 -1.06
N LEU A 38 -1.19 -3.71 -1.93
CA LEU A 38 -1.19 -3.87 -3.38
C LEU A 38 -0.34 -2.75 -3.97
N ALA A 39 0.79 -3.13 -4.55
CA ALA A 39 1.67 -2.24 -5.29
C ALA A 39 1.47 -2.42 -6.80
N ILE A 40 1.26 -1.33 -7.51
CA ILE A 40 1.11 -1.30 -8.97
C ILE A 40 2.38 -0.68 -9.56
N LYS A 41 3.04 -1.39 -10.48
CA LYS A 41 4.25 -0.88 -11.15
C LYS A 41 3.86 0.06 -12.28
N LYS A 42 4.20 1.33 -12.13
CA LYS A 42 3.88 2.37 -13.11
C LYS A 42 5.13 2.79 -13.85
N LYS A 43 5.02 2.91 -15.17
CA LYS A 43 6.08 3.42 -16.04
C LYS A 43 6.04 4.94 -16.11
N ILE A 44 7.21 5.55 -16.07
CA ILE A 44 7.45 6.99 -16.29
C ILE A 44 8.63 7.13 -17.27
N PRO A 45 8.87 8.31 -17.87
CA PRO A 45 9.96 8.49 -18.84
C PRO A 45 11.33 8.01 -18.37
N PHE A 46 11.62 8.15 -17.06
CA PHE A 46 12.91 7.81 -16.46
C PHE A 46 12.95 6.48 -15.70
N GLY A 47 11.96 5.60 -15.88
CA GLY A 47 11.96 4.28 -15.24
C GLY A 47 10.58 3.89 -14.70
N TYR A 48 10.57 3.33 -13.49
CA TYR A 48 9.36 2.82 -12.86
C TYR A 48 9.19 3.38 -11.45
N TYR A 49 7.96 3.44 -10.97
CA TYR A 49 7.66 3.61 -9.55
C TYR A 49 6.62 2.59 -9.11
N LEU A 50 6.58 2.30 -7.82
CA LEU A 50 5.50 1.50 -7.23
C LEU A 50 4.44 2.43 -6.66
N TYR A 51 3.19 2.21 -7.05
CA TYR A 51 2.03 2.96 -6.57
C TYR A 51 1.19 2.11 -5.62
N LEU A 52 0.94 2.62 -4.42
CA LEU A 52 0.06 2.01 -3.44
C LEU A 52 -1.16 2.90 -3.20
N PRO A 53 -2.24 2.76 -4.01
CA PRO A 53 -3.45 3.56 -3.85
C PRO A 53 -4.11 3.27 -2.51
N TYR A 54 -4.22 4.29 -1.64
CA TYR A 54 -4.80 4.16 -0.30
C TYR A 54 -4.11 3.11 0.60
N GLY A 55 -2.88 2.71 0.27
CA GLY A 55 -2.13 1.67 0.95
C GLY A 55 -0.83 2.18 1.60
N PRO A 56 -0.08 1.31 2.30
CA PRO A 56 -0.48 -0.04 2.71
C PRO A 56 -1.59 0.02 3.77
N TYR A 57 -2.38 -1.05 3.89
CA TYR A 57 -3.32 -1.19 5.00
C TYR A 57 -2.62 -1.87 6.19
N LEU A 58 -2.64 -1.22 7.34
CA LEU A 58 -2.23 -1.80 8.61
C LEU A 58 -3.49 -2.19 9.39
N ASN A 59 -3.54 -3.43 9.87
CA ASN A 59 -4.61 -3.88 10.76
C ASN A 59 -4.62 -3.01 12.03
N PRO A 60 -5.77 -2.71 12.66
CA PRO A 60 -5.82 -1.95 13.92
C PRO A 60 -4.97 -2.52 15.06
N SER A 61 -4.68 -3.84 15.03
CA SER A 61 -3.80 -4.52 15.99
C SER A 61 -2.32 -4.56 15.60
N ALA A 62 -1.93 -3.88 14.50
CA ALA A 62 -0.56 -3.83 14.03
C ALA A 62 0.28 -2.89 14.91
N THR A 63 1.51 -3.29 15.18
CA THR A 63 2.47 -2.45 15.92
C THR A 63 3.36 -1.64 14.98
N SER A 64 4.18 -0.75 15.54
CA SER A 64 5.23 -0.04 14.81
C SER A 64 6.23 -1.00 14.14
N GLU A 65 6.49 -2.17 14.73
CA GLU A 65 7.37 -3.20 14.19
C GLU A 65 6.74 -3.89 12.97
N ASP A 66 5.43 -4.13 13.01
CA ASP A 66 4.68 -4.66 11.86
C ASP A 66 4.70 -3.66 10.69
N ALA A 67 4.54 -2.37 10.98
CA ALA A 67 4.67 -1.32 9.98
C ALA A 67 6.07 -1.27 9.37
N LYS A 68 7.13 -1.34 10.21
CA LYS A 68 8.52 -1.43 9.73
C LYS A 68 8.74 -2.66 8.86
N ALA A 69 8.17 -3.81 9.21
CA ALA A 69 8.26 -5.03 8.41
C ALA A 69 7.58 -4.87 7.04
N CYS A 70 6.39 -4.26 7.01
CA CYS A 70 5.69 -3.90 5.78
C CYS A 70 6.56 -3.00 4.88
N PHE A 71 7.12 -1.92 5.42
CA PHE A 71 7.96 -1.01 4.64
C PHE A 71 9.26 -1.66 4.16
N LYS A 72 9.89 -2.54 4.96
CA LYS A 72 11.05 -3.31 4.51
C LYS A 72 10.72 -4.17 3.29
N LYS A 73 9.56 -4.82 3.28
CA LYS A 73 9.08 -5.61 2.12
C LYS A 73 8.84 -4.75 0.89
N LEU A 74 8.21 -3.58 1.06
CA LEU A 74 8.00 -2.62 -0.02
C LEU A 74 9.32 -2.09 -0.60
N ILE A 75 10.31 -1.78 0.25
CA ILE A 75 11.64 -1.33 -0.18
C ILE A 75 12.36 -2.45 -0.93
N SER A 76 12.30 -3.69 -0.44
CA SER A 76 12.89 -4.84 -1.15
C SER A 76 12.22 -5.07 -2.51
N LEU A 77 10.89 -4.97 -2.57
CA LEU A 77 10.15 -5.05 -3.84
C LEU A 77 10.56 -3.94 -4.81
N ALA A 78 10.64 -2.69 -4.34
CA ALA A 78 11.07 -1.57 -5.18
C ALA A 78 12.48 -1.78 -5.75
N LYS A 79 13.42 -2.31 -4.96
CA LYS A 79 14.76 -2.66 -5.43
C LYS A 79 14.73 -3.74 -6.50
N ASN A 80 14.01 -4.84 -6.26
CA ASN A 80 13.88 -5.95 -7.21
C ASN A 80 13.27 -5.48 -8.54
N GLU A 81 12.30 -4.58 -8.46
CA GLU A 81 11.57 -4.06 -9.61
C GLU A 81 12.22 -2.84 -10.28
N SER A 82 13.39 -2.42 -9.82
CA SER A 82 14.09 -1.20 -10.28
C SER A 82 13.20 0.04 -10.25
N ALA A 83 12.35 0.14 -9.23
CA ALA A 83 11.51 1.30 -9.00
C ALA A 83 12.32 2.42 -8.33
N ILE A 84 12.24 3.63 -8.90
CA ILE A 84 13.03 4.78 -8.44
C ILE A 84 12.44 5.45 -7.19
N PHE A 85 11.14 5.30 -6.96
CA PHE A 85 10.46 5.69 -5.72
C PHE A 85 9.20 4.85 -5.49
N ILE A 86 8.63 4.97 -4.29
CA ILE A 86 7.35 4.38 -3.91
C ILE A 86 6.40 5.53 -3.59
N ARG A 87 5.24 5.58 -4.27
CA ARG A 87 4.16 6.54 -3.98
C ARG A 87 3.14 5.86 -3.09
N ILE A 88 2.99 6.39 -1.88
CA ILE A 88 2.08 5.90 -0.84
C ILE A 88 1.03 6.98 -0.61
N GLU A 89 -0.23 6.58 -0.61
CA GLU A 89 -1.37 7.46 -0.30
C GLU A 89 -2.05 6.90 0.95
N PRO A 90 -1.81 7.44 2.16
CA PRO A 90 -2.41 6.91 3.39
C PRO A 90 -3.91 7.23 3.48
N GLN A 91 -4.68 6.35 4.14
CA GLN A 91 -6.13 6.51 4.28
C GLN A 91 -6.57 7.62 5.26
N LYS A 92 -5.69 8.07 6.16
CA LYS A 92 -6.00 9.09 7.19
C LYS A 92 -5.02 10.25 7.05
N PHE A 93 -5.49 11.39 6.53
CA PHE A 93 -4.71 12.63 6.45
C PHE A 93 -4.94 13.58 7.63
N THR A 94 -6.01 13.39 8.41
CA THR A 94 -6.30 14.21 9.58
C THR A 94 -7.10 13.39 10.58
N ASN A 95 -6.66 13.42 11.83
CA ASN A 95 -7.55 13.62 12.96
C ASN A 95 -6.88 14.69 13.80
N ASN A 96 -7.64 15.44 14.58
CA ASN A 96 -7.11 16.19 15.72
C ASN A 96 -6.28 15.24 16.60
N SER A 97 -4.99 15.08 16.30
CA SER A 97 -4.05 14.28 17.09
C SER A 97 -3.49 15.17 18.19
N PRO A 98 -3.72 14.85 19.48
CA PRO A 98 -3.06 15.52 20.60
C PRO A 98 -1.61 15.06 20.79
N ILE A 99 -1.02 14.42 19.78
CA ILE A 99 0.41 14.09 19.80
C ILE A 99 1.14 15.34 19.29
N GLN A 100 1.43 16.24 20.23
CA GLN A 100 2.48 17.24 20.07
C GLN A 100 3.77 16.51 19.69
N MET A 101 4.38 16.92 18.58
CA MET A 101 5.83 16.84 18.48
C MET A 101 6.45 17.86 19.42
#